data_AF-A0A2S9Y2F0-F1
#
_entry.id   AF-A0A2S9Y2F0-F1
#
_cell.length_a   1.000
_cell.length_b   1.000
_cell.length_c   1.000
_cell.angle_alpha   90.00
_cell.angle_beta   90.00
_cell.angle_gamma   90.00
#
_symmetry.space_group_name_H-M   'P 1'
#
loop_
_entity.id
_entity.type
_entity.pdbx_description
1 polymer ?
#
loop_
_entity_poly.entity_id
_entity_poly.type
_entity_poly.pdbx_seq_one_letter_code
_entity_poly.pdbx_strand_id
1 'polypeptide(L)'
;MPIIKTIVFVALAACGVSPAQTPAAADPPEQPPEFEPTEPVVKPTDSHWCCQSTDPKTQSGEGCNAFSGAIELINACAEYLYCEGNAVKHDGKVTCTS
;
A
#
# COMPACT_ATOMS: atom_id res chain seq x y z
N MET A 1 17.51 34.74 35.96
CA MET A 1 17.63 33.27 35.95
C MET A 1 18.12 32.83 34.57
N PRO A 2 19.38 32.41 34.42
CA PRO A 2 19.79 31.62 33.27
C PRO A 2 20.35 30.28 33.73
N ILE A 3 19.87 29.16 33.19
CA ILE A 3 20.55 27.87 33.37
C ILE A 3 20.78 27.26 31.99
N ILE A 4 21.99 27.50 31.51
CA ILE A 4 22.67 26.73 30.48
C ILE A 4 22.92 25.32 31.05
N LYS A 5 22.64 24.26 30.29
CA LYS A 5 23.18 22.91 30.53
C LYS A 5 23.60 22.34 29.17
N THR A 6 24.84 22.55 28.76
CA THR A 6 26.02 21.70 28.98
C THR A 6 25.91 20.35 28.26
N ILE A 7 26.66 20.30 27.17
CA ILE A 7 26.97 19.15 26.31
C ILE A 7 28.00 18.25 27.06
N VAL A 8 28.10 16.95 26.71
CA VAL A 8 29.37 16.24 26.37
C VAL A 8 29.70 14.87 27.08
N PHE A 9 30.09 13.89 26.22
CA PHE A 9 31.01 12.70 26.27
C PHE A 9 30.70 11.46 27.15
N VAL A 10 30.52 10.27 26.55
CA VAL A 10 31.48 9.24 26.04
C VAL A 10 32.18 8.44 27.14
N ALA A 11 32.04 7.11 27.06
CA ALA A 11 32.86 6.14 27.77
C ALA A 11 33.37 5.06 26.80
N LEU A 12 34.67 4.77 26.94
CA LEU A 12 35.52 3.97 26.07
C LEU A 12 35.51 2.46 26.41
N ALA A 13 35.82 1.67 25.38
CA ALA A 13 36.75 0.53 25.30
C ALA A 13 36.74 -0.58 26.37
N ALA A 14 36.66 -1.84 25.92
CA ALA A 14 37.82 -2.76 25.77
C ALA A 14 37.37 -4.22 25.54
N CYS A 15 38.36 -5.07 25.20
CA CYS A 15 38.32 -6.51 24.83
C CYS A 15 38.20 -6.71 23.31
N GLY A 16 39.20 -7.22 22.59
CA GLY A 16 40.44 -7.87 23.00
C GLY A 16 41.16 -8.35 21.73
N VAL A 17 42.46 -8.53 21.88
CA VAL A 17 43.53 -8.72 20.90
C VAL A 17 43.32 -9.79 19.79
N SER A 18 43.87 -9.50 18.61
CA SER A 18 44.12 -10.43 17.48
C SER A 18 45.29 -11.39 17.77
N PRO A 19 45.46 -12.50 17.01
CA PRO A 19 46.54 -12.47 16.01
C PRO A 19 46.34 -13.31 14.71
N ALA A 20 47.02 -12.80 13.67
CA ALA A 20 47.78 -13.49 12.61
C ALA A 20 47.13 -14.28 11.45
N GLN A 21 47.22 -13.65 10.26
CA GLN A 21 47.80 -14.13 8.97
C GLN A 21 47.31 -15.45 8.32
N THR A 22 46.73 -15.35 7.11
CA THR A 22 47.20 -15.96 5.83
C THR A 22 46.22 -15.58 4.68
N PRO A 23 46.67 -15.30 3.44
CA PRO A 23 45.85 -14.70 2.38
C PRO A 23 45.28 -15.73 1.40
N ALA A 24 44.03 -15.56 0.95
CA ALA A 24 43.39 -16.08 -0.27
C ALA A 24 41.87 -16.04 -0.04
N ALA A 25 40.98 -15.66 -0.96
CA ALA A 25 41.06 -15.19 -2.33
C ALA A 25 39.95 -14.12 -2.46
N ALA A 26 40.07 -13.19 -3.40
CA ALA A 26 38.99 -12.24 -3.67
C ALA A 26 37.82 -12.99 -4.32
N ASP A 27 36.81 -13.36 -3.54
CA ASP A 27 35.51 -13.72 -4.08
C ASP A 27 34.94 -12.50 -4.83
N PRO A 28 34.36 -12.69 -6.03
CA PRO A 28 33.67 -11.61 -6.74
C PRO A 28 32.52 -11.09 -5.87
N PRO A 29 32.19 -9.78 -5.92
CA PRO A 29 31.14 -9.23 -5.08
C PRO A 29 29.83 -9.95 -5.38
N GLU A 30 29.28 -10.63 -4.37
CA GLU A 30 27.92 -11.16 -4.42
C GLU A 30 26.97 -10.01 -4.75
N GLN A 31 26.29 -10.14 -5.89
CA GLN A 31 25.20 -9.24 -6.23
C GLN A 31 24.15 -9.34 -5.10
N PRO A 32 23.71 -8.23 -4.49
CA PRO A 32 22.70 -8.30 -3.45
C PRO A 32 21.47 -9.01 -4.01
N PRO A 33 20.86 -9.93 -3.25
CA PRO A 33 19.69 -10.68 -3.72
C PRO A 33 18.60 -9.69 -4.14
N GLU A 34 18.00 -9.96 -5.30
CA GLU A 34 16.81 -9.23 -5.75
C GLU A 34 15.75 -9.37 -4.64
N PHE A 35 15.40 -8.24 -4.01
CA PHE A 35 14.36 -8.20 -3.00
C PHE A 35 13.01 -8.37 -3.71
N GLU A 36 12.53 -9.60 -3.81
CA GLU A 36 11.13 -9.84 -4.15
C GLU A 36 10.27 -9.39 -2.97
N PRO A 37 9.33 -8.43 -3.16
CA PRO A 37 8.41 -8.05 -2.11
C PRO A 37 7.65 -9.29 -1.62
N THR A 38 7.83 -9.65 -0.35
CA THR A 38 7.22 -10.83 0.27
C THR A 38 5.72 -10.66 0.50
N GLU A 39 5.22 -9.43 0.37
CA GLU A 39 3.82 -9.08 0.52
C GLU A 39 3.19 -8.87 -0.85
N PRO A 40 2.01 -9.44 -1.13
CA PRO A 40 1.27 -9.12 -2.34
C PRO A 40 1.02 -7.62 -2.34
N VAL A 41 1.39 -6.94 -3.42
CA VAL A 41 1.00 -5.55 -3.65
C VAL A 41 -0.54 -5.51 -3.64
N VAL A 42 -1.11 -5.09 -2.52
CA VAL A 42 -2.56 -4.92 -2.38
C VAL A 42 -2.94 -3.75 -3.26
N LYS A 43 -3.28 -4.04 -4.52
CA LYS A 43 -3.92 -3.05 -5.38
C LYS A 43 -5.25 -2.65 -4.71
N PRO A 44 -5.58 -1.36 -4.62
CA PRO A 44 -6.92 -0.92 -4.26
C PRO A 44 -7.91 -1.74 -5.08
N THR A 45 -8.80 -2.46 -4.41
CA THR A 45 -9.72 -3.36 -5.11
C THR A 45 -10.80 -2.50 -5.73
N ASP A 46 -10.79 -2.36 -7.05
CA ASP A 46 -11.82 -1.61 -7.75
C ASP A 46 -13.22 -2.14 -7.40
N SER A 47 -14.15 -1.22 -7.15
CA SER A 47 -15.52 -1.59 -6.74
C SER A 47 -16.51 -1.39 -7.88
N HIS A 48 -17.41 -2.35 -7.99
CA HIS A 48 -18.34 -2.50 -9.11
C HIS A 48 -19.78 -2.54 -8.56
N TRP A 49 -20.66 -1.71 -9.11
CA TRP A 49 -22.03 -1.52 -8.60
C TRP A 49 -23.06 -1.52 -9.72
N CYS A 50 -24.12 -2.32 -9.57
CA CYS A 50 -25.33 -2.14 -10.38
C CYS A 50 -26.23 -1.12 -9.69
N CYS A 51 -26.61 -0.07 -10.39
CA CYS A 51 -27.44 1.02 -9.88
C CYS A 51 -28.72 1.16 -10.71
N GLN A 52 -29.72 1.82 -10.13
CA GLN A 52 -30.93 2.22 -10.85
C GLN A 52 -30.68 3.48 -11.68
N SER A 53 -29.79 4.36 -11.19
CA SER A 53 -29.32 5.55 -11.88
C SER A 53 -27.89 5.88 -11.48
N THR A 54 -27.16 6.55 -12.37
CA THR A 54 -25.80 7.05 -12.14
C THR A 54 -25.68 8.50 -12.58
N ASP A 55 -24.83 9.25 -11.88
CA ASP A 55 -24.42 10.59 -12.25
C ASP A 55 -22.91 10.59 -12.54
N PRO A 56 -22.51 10.62 -13.82
CA PRO A 56 -21.10 10.61 -14.20
C PRO A 56 -20.35 11.88 -13.78
N LYS A 57 -21.05 13.00 -13.51
CA LYS A 57 -20.41 14.23 -13.06
C LYS A 57 -19.94 14.16 -11.62
N THR A 58 -20.71 13.47 -10.77
CA THR A 58 -20.40 13.31 -9.34
C THR A 58 -19.80 11.95 -8.99
N GLN A 59 -19.64 11.07 -9.98
CA GLN A 59 -19.21 9.67 -9.80
C GLN A 59 -20.03 8.97 -8.71
N SER A 60 -21.35 9.14 -8.78
CA SER A 60 -22.29 8.57 -7.82
C SER A 60 -23.44 7.85 -8.50
N GLY A 61 -24.19 7.06 -7.75
CA GLY A 61 -25.38 6.38 -8.24
C GLY A 61 -26.37 6.08 -7.11
N GLU A 62 -27.63 5.88 -7.47
CA GLU A 62 -28.72 5.58 -6.53
C GLU A 62 -29.30 4.18 -6.76
N GLY A 63 -29.84 3.58 -5.69
CA GLY A 63 -30.35 2.21 -5.71
C GLY A 63 -29.26 1.17 -6.00
N CYS A 64 -28.02 1.45 -5.60
CA CYS A 64 -26.87 0.65 -5.98
C CYS A 64 -26.70 -0.61 -5.13
N ASN A 65 -26.37 -1.72 -5.76
CA ASN A 65 -26.02 -2.99 -5.12
C ASN A 65 -24.62 -3.43 -5.55
N ALA A 66 -23.81 -3.81 -4.57
CA ALA A 66 -22.50 -4.40 -4.83
C ALA A 66 -22.71 -5.77 -5.47
N PHE A 67 -21.90 -6.10 -6.44
CA PHE A 67 -21.76 -7.48 -6.90
C PHE A 67 -20.28 -7.86 -6.87
N SER A 68 -19.99 -8.97 -6.21
CA SER A 68 -18.69 -9.63 -6.29
C SER A 68 -18.82 -10.70 -7.37
N GLY A 69 -18.41 -10.41 -8.61
CA GLY A 69 -18.61 -11.36 -9.69
C GLY A 69 -18.00 -10.95 -11.02
N ALA A 70 -18.07 -11.87 -11.97
CA ALA A 70 -17.55 -11.68 -13.31
C ALA A 70 -18.19 -10.46 -13.99
N ILE A 71 -17.37 -9.71 -14.72
CA ILE A 71 -17.75 -8.58 -15.59
C ILE A 71 -18.98 -8.86 -16.46
N GLU A 72 -19.24 -10.13 -16.79
CA GLU A 72 -20.41 -10.52 -17.59
C GLU A 72 -21.76 -10.12 -16.96
N LEU A 73 -21.81 -9.98 -15.62
CA LEU A 73 -23.00 -9.52 -14.91
C LEU A 73 -23.30 -8.03 -15.10
N ILE A 74 -22.33 -7.23 -15.60
CA ILE A 74 -22.51 -5.79 -15.84
C ILE A 74 -23.62 -5.54 -16.87
N ASN A 75 -23.73 -6.41 -17.89
CA ASN A 75 -24.74 -6.27 -18.94
C ASN A 75 -26.18 -6.44 -18.43
N ALA A 76 -26.36 -6.97 -17.21
CA ALA A 76 -27.66 -7.11 -16.58
C ALA A 76 -28.04 -5.91 -15.69
N CYS A 77 -27.10 -4.98 -15.41
CA CYS A 77 -27.41 -3.78 -14.66
C CYS A 77 -28.25 -2.81 -15.51
N ALA A 78 -29.18 -2.09 -14.88
CA ALA A 78 -29.85 -0.96 -15.53
C ALA A 78 -28.85 0.17 -15.82
N GLU A 79 -28.08 0.55 -14.80
CA GLU A 79 -26.90 1.38 -14.93
C GLU A 79 -25.75 0.82 -14.10
N TYR A 80 -24.52 1.14 -14.48
CA TYR A 80 -23.32 0.58 -13.90
C TYR A 80 -22.39 1.68 -13.41
N LEU A 81 -21.95 1.57 -12.15
CA LEU A 81 -20.98 2.48 -11.54
C LEU A 81 -19.70 1.72 -11.19
N TYR A 82 -18.60 2.20 -11.74
CA TYR A 82 -17.24 1.74 -11.46
C TYR A 82 -16.52 2.79 -10.62
N CYS A 83 -15.92 2.37 -9.52
CA CYS A 83 -15.04 3.21 -8.72
C CYS A 83 -13.63 2.62 -8.72
N GLU A 84 -12.69 3.36 -9.30
CA GLU A 84 -11.26 3.09 -9.18
C GLU A 84 -10.85 3.38 -7.74
N GLY A 85 -10.61 2.33 -6.96
CA GLY A 85 -10.40 2.43 -5.51
C GLY A 85 -11.67 2.38 -4.66
N ASN A 86 -11.82 3.35 -3.76
CA ASN A 86 -12.81 3.27 -2.68
C ASN A 86 -14.19 3.81 -3.09
N ALA A 87 -15.23 3.31 -2.42
CA ALA A 87 -16.58 3.82 -2.54
C ALA A 87 -17.27 3.85 -1.18
N VAL A 88 -18.10 4.87 -0.97
CA VAL A 88 -18.97 4.97 0.21
C VAL A 88 -20.39 4.66 -0.22
N LYS A 89 -21.04 3.71 0.45
CA LYS A 89 -22.48 3.44 0.30
C LYS A 89 -23.23 3.95 1.52
N HIS A 90 -24.21 4.81 1.31
CA HIS A 90 -25.12 5.30 2.36
C HIS A 90 -26.55 5.40 1.80
N ASP A 91 -27.51 4.78 2.48
CA ASP A 91 -28.94 4.78 2.10
C ASP A 91 -29.20 4.42 0.62
N GLY A 92 -28.52 3.38 0.13
CA GLY A 92 -28.65 2.93 -1.27
C GLY A 92 -27.93 3.82 -2.31
N LYS A 93 -27.39 4.96 -1.91
CA LYS A 93 -26.52 5.80 -2.74
C LYS A 93 -25.06 5.37 -2.61
N VAL A 94 -24.36 5.27 -3.73
CA VAL A 94 -22.91 5.01 -3.78
C VAL A 94 -22.22 6.24 -4.36
N THR A 95 -21.10 6.63 -3.78
CA THR A 95 -20.21 7.67 -4.30
C THR A 95 -18.78 7.15 -4.32
N CYS A 96 -18.11 7.26 -5.47
CA CYS A 96 -16.69 6.93 -5.58
C CYS A 96 -15.85 7.96 -4.81
N THR A 97 -14.81 7.51 -4.12
CA THR A 97 -13.89 8.36 -3.36
C THR A 97 -12.46 8.11 -3.81
N SER A 98 -11.76 9.18 -4.19
CA SER A 98 -10.35 9.17 -4.59
C SER A 98 -9.41 9.15 -3.37
#